data_AF-A0A841EE72-F1
#
_entry.id   AF-A0A841EE72-F1
#
_cell.length_a   1.000
_cell.length_b   1.000
_cell.length_c   1.000
_cell.angle_alpha   90.00
_cell.angle_beta   90.00
_cell.angle_gamma   90.00
#
_symmetry.space_group_name_H-M   'P 1'
#
loop_
_entity.id
_entity.type
_entity.pdbx_description
1 polymer ?
#
loop_
_entity_poly.entity_id
_entity_poly.type
_entity_poly.pdbx_seq_one_letter_code
_entity_poly.pdbx_strand_id
1 'polypeptide(L)'
;MTSDPSRPPARPAPLLRVVRGDPAPEETAALAAAAAARSRAARASDGASAPQPPSGWRDRAHLLGAPRAPGPGAWRAAYRPR
;
A
#
# COMPACT_ATOMS: atom_id res chain seq x y z
N MET A 1 31.75 21.89 -11.16
CA MET A 1 30.64 21.28 -10.38
C MET A 1 29.56 20.88 -11.37
N THR A 2 29.70 19.71 -12.00
CA THR A 2 28.73 19.23 -13.00
C THR A 2 28.00 18.06 -12.37
N SER A 3 26.75 18.29 -11.98
CA SER A 3 25.87 17.23 -11.51
C SER A 3 25.50 16.33 -12.70
N ASP A 4 25.72 15.03 -12.55
CA ASP A 4 25.41 14.01 -13.55
C ASP A 4 23.88 13.86 -13.74
N PRO A 5 23.33 14.10 -14.95
CA PRO A 5 21.90 13.98 -15.22
C PRO A 5 21.40 12.53 -15.27
N SER A 6 22.28 11.53 -15.22
CA SER A 6 21.90 10.11 -15.24
C SER A 6 21.60 9.52 -13.86
N ARG A 7 21.77 10.27 -12.76
CA ARG A 7 21.45 9.77 -11.42
C ARG A 7 19.92 9.64 -11.27
N PRO A 8 19.36 8.41 -11.16
CA PRO A 8 17.96 8.25 -10.83
C PRO A 8 17.69 8.93 -9.48
N PRO A 9 16.53 9.57 -9.28
CA PRO A 9 16.21 10.22 -8.02
C PRO A 9 16.42 9.23 -6.87
N ALA A 10 17.13 9.65 -5.84
CA ALA A 10 17.39 8.81 -4.68
C ALA A 10 16.05 8.32 -4.13
N ARG A 11 15.74 7.03 -4.32
CA ARG A 11 14.53 6.44 -3.73
C ARG A 11 14.68 6.49 -2.21
N PRO A 12 13.63 6.87 -1.47
CA PRO A 12 13.67 6.78 -0.02
C PRO A 12 14.00 5.33 0.38
N ALA A 13 14.73 5.17 1.48
CA ALA A 13 15.06 3.86 2.02
C ALA A 13 13.77 3.04 2.23
N PRO A 14 13.82 1.71 1.99
CA PRO A 14 12.63 0.88 2.11
C PRO A 14 12.10 0.90 3.54
N LEU A 15 10.78 1.04 3.69
CA LEU A 15 10.09 1.02 4.99
C LEU A 15 10.25 -0.31 5.73
N LEU A 16 10.45 -1.40 4.99
CA LEU A 16 10.63 -2.75 5.51
C LEU A 16 11.50 -3.54 4.54
N ARG A 17 12.43 -4.34 5.08
CA ARG A 17 13.30 -5.23 4.30
C ARG A 17 13.10 -6.66 4.77
N VAL A 18 12.77 -7.55 3.85
CA VAL A 18 12.72 -9.00 4.10
C VAL A 18 14.13 -9.55 4.07
N VAL A 19 14.57 -10.16 5.17
CA VAL A 19 15.91 -10.76 5.29
C VAL A 19 15.89 -12.24 4.96
N ARG A 20 14.82 -12.95 5.34
CA ARG A 20 14.59 -14.39 5.10
C ARG A 20 13.11 -14.62 4.78
N GLY A 21 12.80 -15.60 3.93
CA GLY A 21 11.45 -15.93 3.47
C GLY A 21 10.76 -17.10 4.18
N ASP A 22 11.24 -17.51 5.35
CA ASP A 22 10.69 -18.64 6.12
C ASP A 22 10.54 -18.24 7.60
N PRO A 23 9.61 -17.32 7.92
CA PRO A 23 9.34 -16.94 9.30
C PRO A 23 8.55 -18.04 10.01
N ALA A 24 8.77 -18.19 11.31
CA ALA A 24 7.91 -19.03 12.13
C ALA A 24 6.47 -18.48 12.15
N PRO A 25 5.45 -19.32 12.41
CA PRO A 25 4.06 -18.86 12.53
C PRO A 25 3.90 -17.72 13.55
N GLU A 26 4.63 -17.78 14.66
CA GLU A 26 4.62 -16.78 15.73
C GLU A 26 5.20 -15.44 15.25
N GLU A 27 6.26 -15.46 14.44
CA GLU A 27 6.87 -14.25 13.87
C GLU A 27 5.94 -13.59 12.85
N THR A 28 5.27 -14.41 12.02
CA THR A 28 4.26 -13.95 11.08
C THR A 28 3.09 -13.29 11.82
N ALA A 29 2.62 -13.93 12.91
CA ALA A 29 1.56 -13.39 13.75
C ALA A 29 1.99 -12.07 14.44
N ALA A 30 3.22 -12.00 14.96
CA ALA A 30 3.77 -10.80 15.57
C ALA A 30 3.86 -9.64 14.56
N LEU A 31 4.32 -9.90 13.33
CA LEU A 31 4.38 -8.91 12.26
C LEU A 31 2.98 -8.40 11.88
N ALA A 32 2.02 -9.31 11.71
CA ALA A 32 0.63 -8.95 11.41
C ALA A 32 0.01 -8.10 12.53
N ALA A 33 0.25 -8.46 13.80
CA ALA A 33 -0.21 -7.72 14.96
C ALA A 33 0.39 -6.30 15.01
N ALA A 34 1.69 -6.15 14.75
CA ALA A 34 2.37 -4.86 14.68
C ALA A 34 1.81 -3.97 13.55
N ALA A 35 1.60 -4.53 12.35
CA ALA A 35 1.01 -3.81 11.22
C ALA A 35 -0.43 -3.36 11.50
N ALA A 36 -1.23 -4.21 12.16
CA ALA A 36 -2.59 -3.88 12.58
C ALA A 36 -2.61 -2.77 13.64
N ALA A 37 -1.70 -2.82 14.62
CA ALA A 37 -1.55 -1.79 15.65
C ALA A 37 -1.17 -0.43 15.03
N ARG A 38 -0.19 -0.40 14.13
CA ARG A 38 0.21 0.80 13.38
C ARG A 38 -0.96 1.38 12.60
N SER A 39 -1.72 0.52 11.91
CA SER A 39 -2.90 0.93 11.12
C SER A 39 -4.01 1.52 11.99
N ARG A 40 -4.24 0.97 13.19
CA ARG A 40 -5.20 1.51 14.15
C ARG A 40 -4.76 2.88 14.68
N ALA A 41 -3.47 3.02 15.02
CA ALA A 41 -2.91 4.29 15.47
C ALA A 41 -3.04 5.38 14.38
N ALA A 42 -2.74 5.06 13.12
CA ALA A 42 -2.90 5.99 12.00
C ALA A 42 -4.36 6.45 11.83
N ARG A 43 -5.32 5.51 11.91
CA ARG A 43 -6.76 5.87 11.85
C ARG A 43 -7.20 6.75 13.02
N ALA A 44 -6.62 6.55 14.20
CA ALA A 44 -6.93 7.36 15.37
C ALA A 44 -6.35 8.78 15.25
N SER A 45 -5.20 8.95 14.61
CA SER A 45 -4.58 10.27 14.39
C SER A 45 -5.25 11.09 13.30
N ASP A 46 -5.91 10.44 12.33
CA ASP A 46 -6.39 11.13 11.13
C ASP A 46 -7.61 12.03 11.36
N GLY A 47 -8.32 11.94 12.50
CA GLY A 47 -9.28 12.94 13.04
C GLY A 47 -10.50 13.32 12.18
N ALA A 48 -10.46 13.08 10.88
CA ALA A 48 -11.44 13.41 9.87
C ALA A 48 -11.73 12.14 9.09
N SER A 49 -12.99 11.72 9.10
CA SER A 49 -13.47 10.67 8.21
C SER A 49 -13.30 11.16 6.78
N ALA A 50 -12.15 10.89 6.16
CA ALA A 50 -11.96 11.07 4.73
C ALA A 50 -13.17 10.43 4.01
N PRO A 51 -13.76 11.09 3.00
CA PRO A 51 -14.91 10.54 2.31
C PRO A 51 -14.63 9.11 1.88
N GLN A 52 -15.51 8.18 2.28
CA GLN A 52 -15.40 6.81 1.81
C GLN A 52 -15.43 6.84 0.28
N PRO A 53 -14.41 6.29 -0.40
CA PRO A 53 -14.40 6.29 -1.85
C PRO A 53 -15.64 5.54 -2.34
N PRO A 54 -16.24 5.99 -3.46
CA PRO A 54 -17.40 5.31 -4.02
C PRO A 54 -17.09 3.84 -4.30
N SER A 55 -18.12 3.01 -4.21
CA SER A 55 -17.99 1.59 -4.53
C SER A 55 -17.45 1.43 -5.96
N GLY A 56 -16.23 0.92 -6.07
CA GLY A 56 -15.61 0.71 -7.39
C GLY A 56 -16.18 -0.50 -8.17
N TRP A 57 -17.30 -1.08 -7.75
CA TRP A 57 -18.03 -2.09 -8.54
C TRP A 57 -18.55 -1.51 -9.86
N ARG A 58 -18.84 -0.20 -9.92
CA ARG A 58 -19.30 0.51 -11.12
C ARG A 58 -18.21 1.37 -11.78
N ASP A 59 -16.95 1.18 -11.40
CA ASP A 59 -15.84 1.96 -11.95
C ASP A 59 -15.53 1.51 -13.38
N ARG A 60 -15.83 2.38 -14.36
CA ARG A 60 -15.62 2.10 -15.79
C ARG A 60 -14.14 1.96 -16.16
N ALA A 61 -13.22 2.47 -15.33
CA ALA A 61 -11.79 2.29 -15.57
C ALA A 61 -11.40 0.80 -15.60
N HIS A 62 -12.11 -0.05 -14.86
CA HIS A 62 -11.96 -1.50 -14.92
C HIS A 62 -12.32 -2.09 -16.29
N LEU A 63 -13.44 -1.66 -16.87
CA LEU A 63 -13.91 -2.12 -18.20
C LEU A 63 -12.96 -1.71 -19.33
N LEU A 64 -12.23 -0.61 -19.13
CA LEU A 64 -11.25 -0.10 -20.09
C LEU A 64 -9.84 -0.69 -19.87
N GLY A 65 -9.67 -1.62 -18.92
CA GLY A 65 -8.38 -2.23 -18.60
C GLY A 65 -7.35 -1.25 -18.02
N ALA A 66 -7.81 -0.15 -17.40
CA ALA A 66 -6.92 0.88 -16.89
C ALA A 66 -5.96 0.33 -15.81
N PRO A 67 -4.70 0.80 -15.77
CA PRO A 67 -3.77 0.45 -14.71
C PRO A 67 -4.32 0.84 -13.33
N ARG A 68 -4.12 -0.01 -12.34
CA ARG A 68 -4.53 0.26 -10.95
C ARG A 68 -3.59 1.30 -10.35
N ALA A 69 -4.11 2.46 -9.98
CA ALA A 69 -3.34 3.44 -9.23
C ALA A 69 -3.07 2.92 -7.80
N PRO A 70 -1.85 3.10 -7.27
CA PRO A 70 -1.59 2.83 -5.85
C PRO A 70 -2.38 3.82 -4.99
N GLY A 71 -3.08 3.30 -3.98
CA GLY A 71 -3.89 4.15 -3.10
C GLY A 71 -4.87 3.36 -2.22
N PRO A 72 -5.66 4.06 -1.40
CA PRO A 72 -6.69 3.45 -0.56
C PRO A 72 -7.61 2.55 -1.38
N GLY A 73 -7.81 1.31 -0.92
CA GLY A 73 -8.66 0.33 -1.61
C GLY A 73 -8.04 -0.34 -2.83
N ALA A 74 -6.84 0.04 -3.29
CA ALA A 74 -6.19 -0.57 -4.46
C ALA A 74 -5.97 -2.09 -4.32
N TRP A 75 -5.62 -2.54 -3.11
CA TRP A 75 -5.50 -3.97 -2.79
C TRP A 75 -6.84 -4.72 -2.92
N ARG A 76 -7.93 -4.17 -2.38
CA ARG A 76 -9.27 -4.79 -2.53
C ARG A 76 -9.71 -4.79 -3.98
N ALA A 77 -9.39 -3.71 -4.71
CA ALA A 77 -9.68 -3.64 -6.13
C ALA A 77 -8.95 -4.78 -6.86
N ALA A 78 -7.72 -5.15 -6.48
CA ALA A 78 -6.86 -6.15 -7.17
C ALA A 78 -7.56 -7.49 -7.41
N TYR A 79 -8.45 -7.87 -6.49
CA TYR A 79 -9.22 -9.12 -6.53
C TYR A 79 -10.53 -9.03 -7.32
N ARG A 80 -10.89 -7.86 -7.86
CA ARG A 80 -12.09 -7.74 -8.70
C ARG A 80 -11.88 -8.44 -10.05
N PRO A 81 -12.95 -9.05 -10.61
CA PRO A 81 -12.96 -9.53 -11.99
C PRO A 81 -12.54 -8.41 -12.96
N ARG A 82 -11.93 -8.82 -14.08
CA ARG A 82 -11.66 -7.90 -15.20
C ARG A 82 -12.89 -7.76 -16.07
#